data_AF-A0A9N8KQZ3-F1
#
_entry.id   AF-A0A9N8KQZ3-F1
#
_cell.length_a   1.000
_cell.length_b   1.000
_cell.length_c   1.000
_cell.angle_alpha   90.00
_cell.angle_beta   90.00
_cell.angle_gamma   90.00
#
_symmetry.space_group_name_H-M   'P 1'
#
loop_
_entity.id
_entity.type
_entity.pdbx_description
1 polymer ?
#
loop_
_entity_poly.entity_id
_entity_poly.type
_entity_poly.pdbx_seq_one_letter_code
_entity_poly.pdbx_strand_id
1 'polypeptide(L)'
;MTCSDTLQAMQALRAQILDNFSIAMPEELKTKIVLAHRTDTWWCIVYGNNNKPIWKTGKGCDTAELALRKMLVSSSDLVYDKFHKDGFVLDA
;
A
#
# COMPACT_ATOMS: atom_id res chain seq x y z
N MET A 1 -7.04 -21.64 -9.84
CA MET A 1 -7.18 -20.22 -9.47
C MET A 1 -7.77 -19.51 -10.68
N THR A 2 -8.99 -19.02 -10.58
CA THR A 2 -9.70 -18.36 -11.67
C THR A 2 -9.28 -16.89 -11.74
N CYS A 3 -9.49 -16.23 -12.89
CA CYS A 3 -9.24 -14.79 -13.04
C CYS A 3 -10.00 -13.94 -11.99
N SER A 4 -11.16 -14.44 -11.52
CA SER A 4 -11.96 -13.80 -10.47
C SER A 4 -11.28 -13.82 -9.11
N ASP A 5 -10.62 -14.93 -8.74
CA ASP A 5 -9.96 -15.07 -7.43
C ASP A 5 -8.78 -14.11 -7.29
N THR A 6 -7.98 -13.97 -8.36
CA THR A 6 -6.84 -13.05 -8.40
C THR A 6 -7.29 -11.60 -8.29
N LEU A 7 -8.36 -11.22 -8.99
CA LEU A 7 -8.90 -9.86 -8.92
C LEU A 7 -9.39 -9.53 -7.50
N GLN A 8 -10.10 -10.46 -6.87
CA GLN A 8 -10.59 -10.29 -5.51
C GLN A 8 -9.43 -10.17 -4.50
N ALA A 9 -8.39 -10.99 -4.63
CA ALA A 9 -7.19 -10.90 -3.79
C ALA A 9 -6.48 -9.54 -3.94
N MET A 10 -6.35 -9.03 -5.16
CA MET A 10 -5.76 -7.70 -5.40
C MET A 10 -6.59 -6.56 -4.80
N GLN A 11 -7.92 -6.66 -4.85
CA GLN A 11 -8.82 -5.70 -4.21
C GLN A 11 -8.69 -5.72 -2.68
N ALA A 12 -8.60 -6.91 -2.08
CA ALA A 12 -8.38 -7.06 -0.64
C ALA A 12 -7.04 -6.46 -0.20
N LEU A 13 -5.95 -6.73 -0.93
CA LEU A 13 -4.65 -6.10 -0.68
C LEU A 13 -4.74 -4.58 -0.76
N ARG A 14 -5.44 -4.05 -1.77
CA ARG A 14 -5.63 -2.62 -1.95
C ARG A 14 -6.37 -1.98 -0.76
N ALA A 15 -7.43 -2.61 -0.27
CA ALA A 15 -8.18 -2.14 0.89
C ALA A 15 -7.30 -2.08 2.15
N GLN A 16 -6.57 -3.17 2.45
CA GLN A 16 -5.70 -3.21 3.63
C GLN A 16 -4.59 -2.15 3.58
N ILE A 17 -4.01 -1.90 2.40
CA ILE A 17 -3.03 -0.83 2.25
C ILE A 17 -3.65 0.53 2.55
N LEU A 18 -4.87 0.81 2.04
CA LEU A 18 -5.56 2.06 2.32
C LEU A 18 -5.86 2.23 3.81
N ASP A 19 -6.29 1.17 4.49
CA ASP A 19 -6.52 1.18 5.94
C ASP A 19 -5.23 1.52 6.69
N ASN A 20 -4.10 0.88 6.33
CA ASN A 20 -2.80 1.20 6.93
C ASN A 20 -2.41 2.67 6.75
N PHE A 21 -2.61 3.25 5.55
CA PHE A 21 -2.35 4.67 5.32
C PHE A 21 -3.29 5.60 6.08
N SER A 22 -4.57 5.22 6.24
CA SER A 22 -5.52 6.01 7.05
C SER A 22 -5.11 6.08 8.53
N ILE A 23 -4.43 5.05 9.03
CA ILE A 23 -3.87 5.00 10.39
C ILE A 23 -2.57 5.80 10.44
N ALA A 24 -1.62 5.50 9.54
CA ALA A 24 -0.26 6.03 9.59
C ALA A 24 -0.16 7.51 9.21
N MET A 25 -1.03 7.98 8.31
CA MET A 25 -1.03 9.34 7.73
C MET A 25 -2.47 9.90 7.70
N PRO A 26 -3.12 10.10 8.85
CA PRO A 26 -4.53 10.49 8.93
C PRO A 26 -4.83 11.86 8.28
N GLU A 27 -3.83 12.71 8.11
CA GLU A 27 -3.92 13.98 7.40
C GLU A 27 -4.20 13.82 5.89
N GLU A 28 -3.92 12.65 5.31
CA GLU A 28 -4.12 12.33 3.88
C GLU A 28 -5.50 11.65 3.63
N LEU A 29 -6.57 12.38 3.98
CA LEU A 29 -8.01 12.04 3.94
C LEU A 29 -8.57 11.38 2.66
N LYS A 30 -7.87 11.39 1.51
CA LYS A 30 -8.33 10.81 0.24
C LYS A 30 -7.26 9.97 -0.45
N THR A 31 -6.57 9.18 0.36
CA THR A 31 -5.50 8.32 -0.15
C THR A 31 -6.04 7.36 -1.23
N LYS A 32 -5.36 7.28 -2.37
CA LYS A 32 -5.69 6.35 -3.46
C LYS A 32 -4.46 5.57 -3.90
N ILE A 33 -4.70 4.31 -4.28
CA ILE A 33 -3.67 3.42 -4.83
C ILE A 33 -3.82 3.34 -6.34
N VAL A 34 -2.70 3.55 -7.03
CA VAL A 34 -2.54 3.42 -8.48
C VAL A 34 -1.44 2.40 -8.76
N LEU A 35 -1.71 1.47 -9.68
CA LEU A 35 -0.70 0.59 -10.24
C LEU A 35 -0.22 1.18 -11.55
N ALA A 36 1.05 1.58 -11.58
CA ALA A 36 1.71 2.06 -12.79
C ALA A 36 2.49 0.92 -13.42
N HIS A 37 2.47 0.85 -14.75
CA HIS A 37 3.15 -0.18 -15.52
C HIS A 37 3.92 0.45 -16.69
N ARG A 38 5.14 -0.03 -16.92
CA ARG A 38 5.93 0.27 -18.12
C ARG A 38 6.77 -0.95 -18.46
N THR A 39 6.76 -1.32 -19.75
CA THR A 39 7.40 -2.53 -20.30
C THR A 39 6.95 -3.80 -19.59
N ASP A 40 7.75 -4.28 -18.63
CA ASP A 40 7.52 -5.50 -17.83
C ASP A 40 7.70 -5.19 -16.34
N THR A 41 7.46 -3.93 -15.96
CA THR A 41 7.76 -3.43 -14.62
C THR A 41 6.56 -2.70 -14.05
N TRP A 42 6.20 -3.10 -12.84
CA TRP A 42 5.06 -2.61 -12.07
C TRP A 42 5.50 -1.82 -10.84
N TRP A 43 4.77 -0.75 -10.55
CA TRP A 43 4.91 0.03 -9.33
C TRP A 43 3.55 0.23 -8.69
N CYS A 44 3.52 0.21 -7.35
CA CYS A 44 2.37 0.67 -6.58
C CYS A 44 2.67 2.09 -6.10
N ILE A 45 1.77 3.02 -6.39
CA ILE A 45 1.88 4.44 -6.03
C ILE A 45 0.69 4.83 -5.18
N VAL A 46 0.97 5.52 -4.08
CA VAL A 46 -0.02 6.04 -3.15
C VAL A 46 -0.07 7.55 -3.34
N TYR A 47 -1.27 8.08 -3.56
CA TYR A 47 -1.52 9.50 -3.73
C TYR A 47 -2.37 10.01 -2.58
N GLY A 48 -1.99 11.16 -2.01
CA GLY A 48 -2.73 11.85 -0.96
C GLY A 48 -3.75 12.88 -1.48
N ASN A 49 -4.19 13.78 -0.59
CA ASN A 49 -5.33 14.71 -0.78
C ASN A 49 -5.26 15.60 -2.04
N ASN A 50 -4.04 15.95 -2.47
CA ASN A 50 -3.82 16.87 -3.58
C ASN A 50 -3.50 16.17 -4.90
N ASN A 51 -3.83 14.89 -5.04
CA ASN A 51 -3.35 14.05 -6.14
C ASN A 51 -1.82 14.08 -6.28
N LYS A 52 -1.10 14.32 -5.16
CA LYS A 52 0.36 14.26 -5.10
C LYS A 52 0.78 12.87 -4.64
N PRO A 53 1.81 12.26 -5.25
CA PRO A 53 2.33 10.99 -4.78
C PRO A 53 2.99 11.20 -3.41
N ILE A 54 2.55 10.43 -2.42
CA ILE A 54 3.08 10.44 -1.05
C ILE A 54 3.94 9.22 -0.78
N TRP A 55 3.71 8.12 -1.52
CA TRP A 55 4.52 6.92 -1.42
C TRP A 55 4.57 6.16 -2.75
N LYS A 56 5.63 5.38 -2.95
CA LYS A 56 5.71 4.40 -4.04
C LYS A 56 6.60 3.22 -3.66
N THR A 57 6.42 2.08 -4.33
CA THR A 57 7.42 1.01 -4.29
C THR A 57 8.74 1.53 -4.87
N GLY A 58 9.85 1.31 -4.14
CA GLY A 58 11.17 1.83 -4.52
C GLY A 58 11.67 1.27 -5.85
N LYS A 59 11.93 -0.04 -5.91
CA LYS A 59 12.24 -0.76 -7.14
C LYS A 59 10.94 -1.26 -7.79
N GLY A 60 10.94 -1.29 -9.13
CA GLY A 60 9.87 -1.91 -9.89
C GLY A 60 9.78 -3.42 -9.64
N CYS A 61 8.61 -3.99 -9.93
CA CYS A 61 8.29 -5.40 -9.68
C CYS A 61 7.82 -6.09 -10.96
N ASP A 62 8.00 -7.41 -11.03
CA ASP A 62 7.64 -8.18 -12.22
C ASP A 62 6.13 -8.32 -12.40
N THR A 63 5.35 -8.19 -11.32
CA THR A 63 3.88 -8.29 -11.35
C THR A 63 3.20 -7.19 -10.53
N ALA A 64 1.97 -6.86 -10.93
CA ALA A 64 1.09 -5.97 -10.19
C ALA A 64 0.83 -6.43 -8.76
N GLU A 65 0.61 -7.74 -8.58
CA GLU A 65 0.39 -8.36 -7.28
C GLU A 65 1.63 -8.22 -6.37
N LEU A 66 2.83 -8.44 -6.90
CA LEU A 66 4.07 -8.27 -6.14
C LEU A 66 4.27 -6.81 -5.72
N ALA A 67 3.93 -5.86 -6.59
CA ALA A 67 3.98 -4.44 -6.24
C ALA A 67 3.01 -4.10 -5.08
N LEU A 68 1.79 -4.64 -5.09
CA LEU A 68 0.83 -4.49 -3.98
C LEU A 68 1.34 -5.16 -2.69
N ARG A 69 1.85 -6.40 -2.76
CA ARG A 69 2.37 -7.11 -1.58
C ARG A 69 3.53 -6.37 -0.93
N LYS A 70 4.46 -5.81 -1.72
CA LYS A 70 5.54 -4.98 -1.18
C LYS A 70 5.03 -3.68 -0.54
N MET A 71 4.02 -3.06 -1.14
CA MET A 71 3.37 -1.89 -0.56
C MET A 71 2.69 -2.22 0.77
N LEU A 72 2.02 -3.37 0.88
CA LEU A 72 1.40 -3.82 2.12
C LEU A 72 2.43 -3.98 3.24
N VAL A 73 3.57 -4.61 2.97
CA VAL A 73 4.65 -4.70 3.97
C VAL A 73 5.11 -3.30 4.39
N SER A 74 5.37 -2.43 3.41
CA SER A 74 5.83 -1.06 3.69
C SER A 74 4.81 -0.25 4.51
N SER A 75 3.51 -0.38 4.23
CA SER A 75 2.48 0.35 4.96
C SER A 75 2.22 -0.25 6.34
N SER A 76 2.39 -1.56 6.51
CA SER A 76 2.35 -2.20 7.83
C SER A 76 3.50 -1.73 8.72
N ASP A 77 4.71 -1.57 8.17
CA ASP A 77 5.85 -1.01 8.92
C ASP A 77 5.54 0.42 9.39
N LEU A 78 4.90 1.24 8.56
CA LEU A 78 4.46 2.60 8.94
C LEU A 78 3.45 2.59 10.09
N VAL A 79 2.50 1.65 10.09
CA VAL A 79 1.52 1.48 11.18
C VAL A 79 2.22 1.04 12.47
N TYR A 80 3.15 0.08 12.36
CA TYR A 80 3.94 -0.38 13.51
C TYR A 80 4.72 0.77 14.14
N ASP A 81 5.46 1.54 13.32
CA ASP A 81 6.23 2.70 13.77
C ASP A 81 5.34 3.76 14.44
N LYS A 82 4.13 3.97 13.91
CA LYS A 82 3.15 4.89 14.50
C LYS A 82 2.69 4.40 15.87
N PHE A 83 2.27 3.15 15.99
CA PHE A 83 1.85 2.60 17.28
C PHE A 83 2.96 2.67 18.32
N HIS A 84 4.19 2.31 17.94
CA HIS A 84 5.34 2.39 18.81
C HIS A 84 5.59 3.84 19.30
N LYS A 85 5.50 4.83 18.41
CA LYS A 85 5.61 6.27 18.76
C LYS A 85 4.48 6.74 19.67
N ASP A 86 3.26 6.24 19.45
CA ASP A 86 2.08 6.58 20.25
C ASP A 86 2.06 5.83 21.61
N GLY A 87 3.10 5.03 21.93
CA GLY A 87 3.23 4.29 23.19
C GLY A 87 2.42 3.00 23.25
N PHE A 88 1.85 2.57 22.12
CA PHE A 88 1.12 1.31 21.99
C PHE A 88 2.08 0.21 21.54
N VAL A 89 2.46 -0.67 22.47
CA VAL A 89 3.39 -1.77 22.20
C VAL A 89 2.62 -2.95 21.58
N LEU A 90 3.01 -3.34 20.38
CA LEU A 90 2.61 -4.60 19.78
C LEU A 90 3.63 -5.66 20.22
N ASP A 91 3.20 -6.60 21.06
CA ASP A 91 4.05 -7.72 21.51
C ASP A 91 4.49 -8.56 20.32
N ALA A 92 5.76 -8.99 20.34
CA ALA A 92 6.39 -9.79 19.29
C ALA A 92 6.20 -11.30 19.51
#